data_AF-D6PQQ6-F1
#
_entry.id   AF-D6PQQ6-F1
#
_cell.length_a   1.000
_cell.length_b   1.000
_cell.length_c   1.000
_cell.angle_alpha   90.00
_cell.angle_beta   90.00
_cell.angle_gamma   90.00
#
_symmetry.space_group_name_H-M   'P 1'
#
loop_
_entity.id
_entity.type
_entity.pdbx_description
1 polymer ?
#
loop_
_entity_poly.entity_id
_entity_poly.type
_entity_poly.pdbx_seq_one_letter_code
_entity_poly.pdbx_strand_id
1 'polypeptide(L)'
;DITHLVYVSSSEFRLPGGDLYLSAQLGLSNEVQRVMLYFLGCYGGLSGLRVAKDIAENNPGSRVLLTTSETTVLGFRPPNKARPYDLVGAALFGDGAAALIIGADPTESESPFMELHCALQQFLPGTQGVIDGRLSEEGISFKLGRDLPQKIEENVEEFCKKLVAKAGSGSGLLDLNDLFWAVHPGGPAILSGLETKLKLKPEK
;
A
#
# COMPACT_ATOMS: atom_id res chain seq x y z
N ASP A 1 -6.79 21.67 9.99
CA ASP A 1 -7.63 20.75 10.78
C ASP A 1 -7.86 19.44 10.05
N ILE A 2 -7.83 18.30 10.75
CA ILE A 2 -8.07 16.97 10.16
C ILE A 2 -9.56 16.65 10.23
N THR A 3 -10.16 16.34 9.08
CA THR A 3 -11.60 16.02 8.97
C THR A 3 -11.85 14.53 8.81
N HIS A 4 -10.89 13.80 8.24
CA HIS A 4 -11.00 12.36 8.00
C HIS A 4 -9.73 11.62 8.44
N LEU A 5 -9.89 10.37 8.85
CA LEU A 5 -8.81 9.43 9.11
C LEU A 5 -9.00 8.18 8.26
N VAL A 6 -8.02 7.86 7.43
CA VAL A 6 -7.90 6.56 6.76
C VAL A 6 -6.78 5.80 7.47
N TYR A 7 -7.14 4.72 8.17
CA TYR A 7 -6.19 3.90 8.91
C TYR A 7 -6.06 2.54 8.24
N VAL A 8 -4.84 2.13 7.92
CA VAL A 8 -4.54 0.85 7.28
C VAL A 8 -3.67 0.00 8.20
N SER A 9 -4.10 -1.23 8.45
CA SER A 9 -3.25 -2.21 9.14
C SER A 9 -3.66 -3.64 8.81
N SER A 10 -2.66 -4.51 8.74
CA SER A 10 -2.80 -5.95 8.59
C SER A 10 -2.35 -6.71 9.84
N SER A 11 -1.91 -5.97 10.87
CA SER A 11 -1.30 -6.50 12.10
C SER A 11 -2.11 -6.19 13.36
N GLU A 12 -3.30 -5.61 13.21
CA GLU A 12 -4.30 -5.52 14.27
C GLU A 12 -5.65 -6.07 13.82
N PHE A 13 -6.39 -6.65 14.77
CA PHE A 13 -7.78 -7.05 14.64
C PHE A 13 -8.47 -6.75 15.96
N ARG A 14 -9.09 -5.58 16.06
CA ARG A 14 -9.70 -5.09 17.29
C ARG A 14 -11.03 -4.39 17.03
N LEU A 15 -11.91 -4.44 18.01
CA LEU A 15 -13.16 -3.68 18.04
C LEU A 15 -13.29 -3.03 19.43
N PRO A 16 -13.22 -1.68 19.55
CA PRO A 16 -13.04 -0.69 18.50
C PRO A 16 -11.69 -0.75 17.77
N GLY A 17 -11.69 -0.33 16.51
CA GLY A 17 -10.53 -0.34 15.60
C GLY A 17 -9.38 0.58 16.03
N GLY A 18 -8.20 0.39 15.43
CA GLY A 18 -7.03 1.24 15.64
C GLY A 18 -7.26 2.70 15.22
N ASP A 19 -8.14 2.92 14.25
CA ASP A 19 -8.61 4.22 13.80
C ASP A 19 -9.26 5.04 14.93
N LEU A 20 -10.12 4.43 15.76
CA LEU A 20 -10.73 5.12 16.90
C LEU A 20 -9.69 5.40 17.99
N TYR A 21 -8.85 4.41 18.28
CA TYR A 21 -7.80 4.55 19.29
C TYR A 21 -6.85 5.70 18.93
N LEU A 22 -6.38 5.74 17.69
CA LEU A 22 -5.50 6.80 17.21
C LEU A 22 -6.19 8.16 17.25
N SER A 23 -7.45 8.23 16.81
CA SER A 23 -8.23 9.49 16.81
C SER A 23 -8.33 10.08 18.22
N ALA A 24 -8.59 9.24 19.23
CA ALA A 24 -8.64 9.67 20.62
C ALA A 24 -7.26 10.12 21.15
N GLN A 25 -6.19 9.38 20.82
CA GLN A 25 -4.82 9.72 21.25
C GLN A 25 -4.31 11.03 20.64
N LEU A 26 -4.66 11.30 19.39
CA LEU A 26 -4.28 12.54 18.69
C LEU A 26 -5.19 13.73 19.06
N GLY A 27 -6.25 13.51 19.84
CA GLY A 27 -7.22 14.55 20.18
C GLY A 27 -7.96 15.10 18.95
N LEU A 28 -8.22 14.24 17.94
CA LEU A 28 -8.99 14.63 16.78
C LEU A 28 -10.44 14.97 17.19
N SER A 29 -11.13 15.73 16.33
CA SER A 29 -12.55 16.03 16.53
C SER A 29 -13.36 14.74 16.78
N ASN A 30 -14.35 14.81 17.66
CA ASN A 30 -15.32 13.74 17.87
C ASN A 30 -16.19 13.47 16.63
N GLU A 31 -16.18 14.37 15.65
CA GLU A 31 -16.86 14.24 14.36
C GLU A 31 -15.94 13.73 13.24
N VAL A 32 -14.68 13.38 13.54
CA VAL A 32 -13.74 12.86 12.54
C VAL A 32 -14.32 11.63 11.84
N GLN A 33 -14.39 11.69 10.51
CA GLN A 33 -14.89 10.59 9.70
C GLN A 33 -13.78 9.56 9.53
N ARG A 34 -14.02 8.30 9.92
CA ARG A 34 -12.99 7.27 9.96
C ARG A 34 -13.26 6.16 8.95
N VAL A 35 -12.22 5.76 8.24
CA VAL A 35 -12.20 4.58 7.37
C VAL A 35 -11.07 3.66 7.83
N MET A 36 -11.46 2.49 8.33
CA MET A 36 -10.53 1.45 8.75
C MET A 36 -10.38 0.40 7.65
N LEU A 37 -9.15 0.16 7.18
CA LEU A 37 -8.81 -0.82 6.16
C LEU A 37 -7.99 -1.95 6.77
N TYR A 38 -8.68 -3.02 7.17
CA TYR A 38 -8.06 -4.21 7.74
C TYR A 38 -7.57 -5.18 6.67
N PHE A 39 -6.43 -5.82 6.94
CA PHE A 39 -5.99 -7.07 6.30
C PHE A 39 -5.82 -6.99 4.77
N LEU A 40 -5.34 -5.85 4.28
CA LEU A 40 -5.01 -5.65 2.87
C LEU A 40 -3.60 -6.17 2.51
N GLY A 41 -2.73 -6.39 3.49
CA GLY A 41 -1.34 -6.76 3.26
C GLY A 41 -0.53 -5.64 2.59
N CYS A 42 0.52 -6.02 1.86
CA CYS A 42 1.54 -5.08 1.39
C CYS A 42 1.05 -3.97 0.43
N TYR A 43 -0.11 -4.13 -0.23
CA TYR A 43 -0.69 -3.10 -1.10
C TYR A 43 -1.61 -2.11 -0.35
N GLY A 44 -1.76 -2.29 0.96
CA GLY A 44 -2.66 -1.49 1.81
C GLY A 44 -2.37 0.01 1.75
N GLY A 45 -1.09 0.41 1.72
CA GLY A 45 -0.70 1.83 1.64
C GLY A 45 -1.25 2.53 0.40
N LEU A 46 -1.12 1.92 -0.79
CA LEU A 46 -1.70 2.46 -2.03
C LEU A 46 -3.23 2.43 -2.04
N SER A 47 -3.84 1.44 -1.38
CA SER A 47 -5.30 1.40 -1.20
C SER A 47 -5.80 2.56 -0.34
N GLY A 48 -5.08 2.84 0.76
CA GLY A 48 -5.34 3.98 1.62
C GLY A 48 -5.17 5.31 0.87
N LEU A 49 -4.13 5.45 0.05
CA LEU A 49 -3.93 6.63 -0.81
C LEU A 49 -5.10 6.84 -1.78
N ARG A 50 -5.57 5.77 -2.44
CA ARG A 50 -6.74 5.84 -3.33
C ARG A 50 -7.99 6.32 -2.59
N VAL A 51 -8.29 5.73 -1.43
CA VAL A 51 -9.45 6.13 -0.61
C VAL A 51 -9.32 7.58 -0.16
N ALA A 52 -8.13 7.98 0.32
CA ALA A 52 -7.90 9.34 0.77
C ALA A 52 -7.99 10.38 -0.36
N LYS A 53 -7.52 10.03 -1.57
CA LYS A 53 -7.70 10.87 -2.79
C LYS A 53 -9.18 11.13 -3.05
N ASP A 54 -9.99 10.07 -3.14
CA ASP A 54 -11.42 10.19 -3.45
C ASP A 54 -12.15 11.03 -2.37
N ILE A 55 -11.81 10.84 -1.08
CA ILE A 55 -12.35 11.64 0.02
C ILE A 55 -11.94 13.11 -0.12
N ALA A 56 -10.65 13.38 -0.34
CA ALA A 56 -10.10 14.73 -0.40
C ALA A 56 -10.72 15.56 -1.55
N GLU A 57 -10.87 14.95 -2.72
CA GLU A 57 -11.41 15.61 -3.91
C GLU A 57 -12.92 15.79 -3.86
N ASN A 58 -13.64 14.84 -3.26
CA ASN A 58 -15.10 14.88 -3.20
C ASN A 58 -15.66 15.73 -2.04
N ASN A 59 -14.80 16.20 -1.12
CA ASN A 59 -15.20 16.98 0.04
C ASN A 59 -14.33 18.26 0.13
N PRO A 60 -14.79 19.40 -0.43
CA PRO A 60 -14.04 20.65 -0.42
C PRO A 60 -13.60 21.08 0.99
N GLY A 61 -12.34 21.48 1.12
CA GLY A 61 -11.73 21.88 2.41
C GLY A 61 -11.38 20.72 3.35
N SER A 62 -11.63 19.47 2.95
CA SER A 62 -11.23 18.31 3.77
C SER A 62 -9.72 18.14 3.82
N ARG A 63 -9.24 17.61 4.95
CA ARG A 63 -7.87 17.13 5.13
C ARG A 63 -7.94 15.73 5.73
N VAL A 64 -7.40 14.77 5.00
CA VAL A 64 -7.40 13.36 5.33
C VAL A 64 -6.06 13.00 5.92
N LEU A 65 -6.05 12.53 7.17
CA LEU A 65 -4.91 11.83 7.74
C LEU A 65 -4.96 10.39 7.24
N LEU A 66 -4.06 10.02 6.33
CA LEU A 66 -3.81 8.63 5.99
C LEU A 66 -2.68 8.12 6.86
N THR A 67 -2.86 6.97 7.50
CA THR A 67 -1.80 6.32 8.26
C THR A 67 -1.78 4.81 8.04
N THR A 68 -0.58 4.26 8.09
CA THR A 68 -0.34 2.83 8.17
C THR A 68 0.43 2.52 9.45
N SER A 69 0.10 1.41 10.10
CA SER A 69 0.90 0.88 11.22
C SER A 69 0.92 -0.63 11.12
N GLU A 70 2.13 -1.16 11.00
CA GLU A 70 2.37 -2.59 10.86
C GLU A 70 3.36 -3.08 11.89
N THR A 71 3.01 -4.18 12.56
CA THR A 71 3.86 -4.89 13.51
C THR A 71 3.92 -6.37 13.16
N THR A 72 5.04 -7.00 13.50
CA THR A 72 5.29 -8.42 13.23
C THR A 72 4.69 -9.35 14.28
N VAL A 73 4.11 -8.80 15.35
CA VAL A 73 3.68 -9.56 16.54
C VAL A 73 2.69 -10.68 16.22
N LEU A 74 1.74 -10.46 15.30
CA LEU A 74 0.75 -11.47 14.93
C LEU A 74 1.35 -12.61 14.08
N GLY A 75 2.47 -12.38 13.40
CA GLY A 75 3.12 -13.37 12.55
C GLY A 75 4.31 -14.08 13.20
N PHE A 76 4.85 -13.52 14.29
CA PHE A 76 6.06 -14.00 14.93
C PHE A 76 5.86 -15.37 15.58
N ARG A 77 6.60 -16.38 15.10
CA ARG A 77 6.53 -17.76 15.60
C ARG A 77 7.86 -18.50 15.41
N PRO A 78 8.13 -19.55 16.21
CA PRO A 78 9.29 -20.40 16.00
C PRO A 78 9.30 -21.05 14.61
N PRO A 79 10.46 -21.14 13.94
CA PRO A 79 10.54 -21.73 12.61
C PRO A 79 10.23 -23.24 12.64
N ASN A 80 9.51 -23.70 11.62
CA ASN A 80 9.09 -25.10 11.49
C ASN A 80 9.42 -25.63 10.09
N LYS A 81 10.05 -26.81 10.00
CA LYS A 81 10.39 -27.46 8.72
C LYS A 81 9.16 -27.73 7.84
N ALA A 82 8.00 -27.99 8.43
CA ALA A 82 6.74 -28.17 7.71
C ALA A 82 6.18 -26.84 7.15
N ARG A 83 6.70 -25.69 7.62
CA ARG A 83 6.29 -24.34 7.24
C ARG A 83 7.53 -23.49 6.93
N PRO A 84 8.23 -23.77 5.81
CA PRO A 84 9.47 -23.07 5.47
C PRO A 84 9.30 -21.54 5.28
N TYR A 85 8.07 -21.07 5.03
CA TYR A 85 7.76 -19.65 4.89
C TYR A 85 7.83 -18.88 6.22
N ASP A 86 7.75 -19.55 7.37
CA ASP A 86 7.93 -18.90 8.67
C ASP A 86 9.31 -18.22 8.74
N LEU A 87 10.34 -18.86 8.17
CA LEU A 87 11.71 -18.29 8.10
C LEU A 87 11.80 -17.10 7.13
N VAL A 88 11.10 -17.18 5.99
CA VAL A 88 11.06 -16.08 5.02
C VAL A 88 10.38 -14.86 5.63
N GLY A 89 9.25 -15.06 6.30
CA GLY A 89 8.55 -13.99 7.00
C GLY A 89 9.40 -13.34 8.09
N ALA A 90 10.07 -14.16 8.92
CA ALA A 90 10.95 -13.64 9.97
C ALA A 90 12.17 -12.86 9.44
N ALA A 91 12.63 -13.14 8.22
CA ALA A 91 13.75 -12.45 7.60
C ALA A 91 13.34 -11.19 6.81
N LEU A 92 12.08 -11.10 6.35
CA LEU A 92 11.60 -10.02 5.50
C LEU A 92 10.78 -8.96 6.25
N PHE A 93 9.95 -9.37 7.21
CA PHE A 93 9.02 -8.45 7.86
C PHE A 93 9.67 -7.71 9.01
N GLY A 94 9.35 -6.41 9.12
CA GLY A 94 9.73 -5.55 10.21
C GLY A 94 8.56 -4.67 10.64
N ASP A 95 8.73 -4.02 11.79
CA ASP A 95 7.74 -3.10 12.34
C ASP A 95 7.91 -1.71 11.74
N GLY A 96 6.81 -1.01 11.46
CA GLY A 96 6.87 0.33 10.89
C GLY A 96 5.52 1.04 10.86
N ALA A 97 5.56 2.37 10.81
CA ALA A 97 4.38 3.21 10.63
C ALA A 97 4.70 4.39 9.72
N ALA A 98 3.69 4.88 9.00
CA ALA A 98 3.76 6.07 8.16
C ALA A 98 2.48 6.89 8.27
N ALA A 99 2.58 8.19 8.02
CA ALA A 99 1.44 9.09 8.00
C ALA A 99 1.59 10.15 6.90
N LEU A 100 0.47 10.52 6.28
CA LEU A 100 0.36 11.51 5.21
C LEU A 100 -0.86 12.40 5.49
N ILE A 101 -0.74 13.69 5.19
CA ILE A 101 -1.88 14.61 5.13
C ILE A 101 -2.21 14.82 3.66
N ILE A 102 -3.45 14.52 3.29
CA ILE A 102 -3.93 14.56 1.91
C ILE A 102 -5.12 15.52 1.84
N GLY A 103 -5.10 16.42 0.88
CA GLY A 103 -6.16 17.41 0.67
C GLY A 103 -6.13 17.91 -0.77
N ALA A 104 -7.28 18.40 -1.24
CA ALA A 104 -7.36 19.23 -2.44
C ALA A 104 -7.31 20.72 -2.05
N ASP A 105 -6.98 21.56 -3.02
CA ASP A 105 -6.98 23.03 -2.90
C ASP A 105 -6.13 23.50 -1.70
N PRO A 106 -4.79 23.41 -1.81
CA PRO A 106 -3.90 23.85 -0.73
C PRO A 106 -4.07 25.34 -0.44
N THR A 107 -4.08 25.68 0.85
CA THR A 107 -4.11 27.06 1.34
C THR A 107 -2.73 27.69 1.27
N GLU A 108 -2.63 29.02 1.42
CA GLU A 108 -1.34 29.73 1.44
C GLU A 108 -0.37 29.25 2.53
N SER A 109 -0.90 28.64 3.60
CA SER A 109 -0.10 28.06 4.68
C SER A 109 0.38 26.63 4.41
N GLU A 110 -0.03 26.02 3.30
CA GLU A 110 0.29 24.63 2.96
C GLU A 110 1.24 24.56 1.77
N SER A 111 2.21 23.63 1.85
CA SER A 111 3.17 23.38 0.77
C SER A 111 2.95 21.98 0.22
N PRO A 112 2.36 21.86 -0.99
CA PRO A 112 2.16 20.55 -1.62
C PRO A 112 3.51 19.90 -1.94
N PHE A 113 3.65 18.62 -1.56
CA PHE A 113 4.82 17.82 -1.90
C PHE A 113 4.66 17.07 -3.24
N MET A 114 3.49 16.44 -3.45
CA MET A 114 3.14 15.74 -4.68
C MET A 114 1.63 15.83 -4.93
N GLU A 115 1.23 15.71 -6.20
CA GLU A 115 -0.17 15.64 -6.62
C GLU A 115 -0.57 14.20 -6.99
N LEU A 116 -1.72 13.76 -6.50
CA LEU A 116 -2.27 12.44 -6.81
C LEU A 116 -3.24 12.56 -8.01
N HIS A 117 -2.73 12.51 -9.24
CA HIS A 117 -3.59 12.66 -10.42
C HIS A 117 -4.55 11.48 -10.65
N CYS A 118 -4.04 10.26 -10.59
CA CYS A 118 -4.84 9.06 -10.84
C CYS A 118 -4.46 7.90 -9.93
N ALA A 119 -5.40 6.98 -9.75
CA ALA A 119 -5.20 5.70 -9.08
C ALA A 119 -5.72 4.56 -9.96
N LEU A 120 -4.96 3.47 -10.04
CA LEU A 120 -5.34 2.27 -10.77
C LEU A 120 -5.00 1.04 -9.93
N GLN A 121 -5.89 0.05 -9.96
CA GLN A 121 -5.70 -1.25 -9.32
C GLN A 121 -6.19 -2.33 -10.29
N GLN A 122 -5.43 -3.41 -10.42
CA GLN A 122 -5.76 -4.54 -11.28
C GLN A 122 -5.52 -5.84 -10.51
N PHE A 123 -6.55 -6.70 -10.43
CA PHE A 123 -6.33 -8.08 -9.98
C PHE A 123 -5.80 -8.91 -11.15
N LEU A 124 -4.97 -9.91 -10.86
CA LEU A 124 -4.45 -10.84 -11.86
C LEU A 124 -5.31 -12.12 -11.85
N PRO A 125 -6.00 -12.49 -12.94
CA PRO A 125 -6.80 -13.71 -12.97
C PRO A 125 -5.97 -14.98 -12.68
N GLY A 126 -6.53 -15.90 -11.90
CA GLY A 126 -5.88 -17.20 -11.62
C GLY A 126 -4.73 -17.13 -10.61
N THR A 127 -4.58 -16.04 -9.86
CA THR A 127 -3.50 -15.87 -8.87
C THR A 127 -3.96 -15.93 -7.42
N GLN A 128 -5.22 -16.31 -7.15
CA GLN A 128 -5.83 -16.29 -5.81
C GLN A 128 -5.04 -17.10 -4.76
N GLY A 129 -4.36 -18.18 -5.16
CA GLY A 129 -3.56 -19.01 -4.27
C GLY A 129 -2.06 -18.66 -4.24
N VAL A 130 -1.63 -17.62 -4.95
CA VAL A 130 -0.22 -17.23 -5.04
C VAL A 130 0.21 -16.53 -3.75
N ILE A 131 -0.66 -15.71 -3.16
CA ILE A 131 -0.46 -15.17 -1.82
C ILE A 131 -1.65 -15.59 -0.99
N ASP A 132 -1.41 -16.43 0.01
CA ASP A 132 -2.44 -16.92 0.94
C ASP A 132 -2.06 -16.50 2.36
N GLY A 133 -2.80 -15.54 2.89
CA GLY A 133 -2.66 -15.04 4.26
C GLY A 133 -3.84 -15.53 5.11
N ARG A 134 -3.55 -16.24 6.20
CA ARG A 134 -4.57 -16.83 7.08
C ARG A 134 -4.36 -16.41 8.51
N LEU A 135 -5.39 -15.80 9.10
CA LEU A 135 -5.48 -15.60 10.54
C LEU A 135 -6.02 -16.88 11.20
N SER A 136 -5.35 -17.33 12.25
CA SER A 136 -5.70 -18.50 13.04
C SER A 136 -5.46 -18.22 14.53
N GLU A 137 -5.74 -19.21 15.38
CA GLU A 137 -5.39 -19.15 16.81
C GLU A 137 -3.86 -19.03 17.02
N GLU A 138 -3.05 -19.49 16.08
CA GLU A 138 -1.59 -19.32 16.08
C GLU A 138 -1.15 -17.96 15.49
N GLY A 139 -2.06 -17.00 15.34
CA GLY A 139 -1.79 -15.72 14.66
C GLY A 139 -1.87 -15.82 13.13
N ILE A 140 -1.21 -14.89 12.45
CA ILE A 140 -1.22 -14.77 10.99
C ILE A 140 -0.10 -15.61 10.37
N SER A 141 -0.47 -16.46 9.41
CA SER A 141 0.45 -17.25 8.59
C SER A 141 0.35 -16.83 7.13
N PHE A 142 1.48 -16.86 6.42
CA PHE A 142 1.54 -16.51 5.00
C PHE A 142 2.18 -17.64 4.19
N LYS A 143 1.61 -17.89 3.02
CA LYS A 143 2.21 -18.71 1.98
C LYS A 143 2.40 -17.88 0.72
N LEU A 144 3.62 -17.89 0.20
CA LEU A 144 4.00 -17.17 -1.01
C LEU A 144 4.37 -18.18 -2.11
N GLY A 145 3.66 -18.14 -3.23
CA GLY A 145 3.98 -18.89 -4.43
C GLY A 145 5.38 -18.51 -4.91
N ARG A 146 6.20 -19.51 -5.25
CA ARG A 146 7.56 -19.27 -5.79
C ARG A 146 7.54 -18.55 -7.14
N ASP A 147 6.41 -18.64 -7.83
CA ASP A 147 6.08 -18.00 -9.10
C ASP A 147 5.55 -16.56 -8.94
N LEU A 148 5.44 -16.03 -7.72
CA LEU A 148 4.95 -14.66 -7.48
C LEU A 148 5.76 -13.60 -8.26
N PRO A 149 7.11 -13.57 -8.23
CA PRO A 149 7.87 -12.56 -8.98
C PRO A 149 7.61 -12.65 -10.48
N GLN A 150 7.58 -13.86 -11.03
CA GLN A 150 7.31 -14.09 -12.45
C GLN A 150 5.92 -13.59 -12.85
N LYS A 151 4.89 -13.84 -12.04
CA LYS A 151 3.52 -13.36 -12.31
C LYS A 151 3.43 -11.84 -12.32
N ILE A 152 4.16 -11.15 -11.45
CA ILE A 152 4.23 -9.68 -11.47
C ILE A 152 4.93 -9.22 -12.75
N GLU A 153 6.08 -9.81 -13.07
CA GLU A 153 6.89 -9.49 -14.25
C GLU A 153 6.11 -9.64 -15.56
N GLU A 154 5.33 -10.71 -15.71
CA GLU A 154 4.52 -10.96 -16.91
C GLU A 154 3.43 -9.90 -17.14
N ASN A 155 3.00 -9.19 -16.10
CA ASN A 155 1.83 -8.29 -16.15
C ASN A 155 2.16 -6.80 -15.97
N VAL A 156 3.34 -6.47 -15.41
CA VAL A 156 3.64 -5.09 -15.00
C VAL A 156 3.72 -4.11 -16.18
N GLU A 157 4.26 -4.53 -17.32
CA GLU A 157 4.42 -3.66 -18.49
C GLU A 157 3.06 -3.16 -19.02
N GLU A 158 2.08 -4.07 -19.11
CA GLU A 158 0.71 -3.72 -19.50
C GLU A 158 0.05 -2.81 -18.46
N PHE A 159 0.26 -3.10 -17.18
CA PHE A 159 -0.27 -2.27 -16.09
C PHE A 159 0.29 -0.84 -16.16
N CYS A 160 1.60 -0.67 -16.35
CA CYS A 160 2.23 0.64 -16.50
C CYS A 160 1.68 1.40 -17.72
N LYS A 161 1.49 0.72 -18.86
CA LYS A 161 0.86 1.34 -20.05
C LYS A 161 -0.55 1.87 -19.75
N LYS A 162 -1.37 1.08 -19.03
CA LYS A 162 -2.71 1.52 -18.60
C LYS A 162 -2.65 2.70 -17.63
N LEU A 163 -1.71 2.69 -16.69
CA LEU A 163 -1.54 3.76 -15.72
C LEU A 163 -1.14 5.08 -16.40
N VAL A 164 -0.14 5.04 -17.29
CA VAL A 164 0.31 6.23 -18.06
C VAL A 164 -0.82 6.76 -18.95
N ALA A 165 -1.55 5.88 -19.63
CA ALA A 165 -2.71 6.28 -20.43
C ALA A 165 -3.79 6.95 -19.58
N LYS A 166 -4.05 6.43 -18.37
CA LYS A 166 -5.03 7.01 -17.43
C LYS A 166 -4.56 8.35 -16.85
N ALA A 167 -3.26 8.55 -16.68
CA ALA A 167 -2.69 9.79 -16.17
C ALA A 167 -2.79 10.96 -17.17
N GLY A 168 -3.23 10.74 -18.41
CA GLY A 168 -3.42 11.81 -19.40
C GLY A 168 -2.13 12.31 -20.04
N SER A 169 -1.00 11.62 -19.84
CA SER A 169 0.20 11.83 -20.65
C SER A 169 -0.16 11.46 -22.09
N GLY A 170 -0.31 12.47 -22.95
CA GLY A 170 -0.86 12.35 -24.31
C GLY A 170 -0.17 11.31 -25.21
N SER A 171 -0.61 11.18 -26.45
CA SER A 171 -0.18 10.17 -27.44
C SER A 171 1.32 10.13 -27.79
N GLY A 172 2.18 10.88 -27.10
CA GLY A 172 3.63 10.70 -27.13
C GLY A 172 4.05 9.49 -26.30
N LEU A 173 5.02 8.73 -26.79
CA LEU A 173 5.64 7.65 -26.04
C LEU A 173 6.38 8.23 -24.83
N LEU A 174 5.74 8.25 -23.66
CA LEU A 174 6.41 8.58 -22.40
C LEU A 174 7.39 7.47 -22.06
N ASP A 175 8.67 7.80 -21.92
CA ASP A 175 9.69 6.85 -21.49
C ASP A 175 9.55 6.62 -19.98
N LEU A 176 9.48 5.36 -19.57
CA LEU A 176 9.42 4.97 -18.16
C LEU A 176 10.66 5.42 -17.38
N ASN A 177 11.78 5.68 -18.07
CA ASN A 177 12.99 6.25 -17.52
C ASN A 177 12.94 7.77 -17.32
N ASP A 178 11.87 8.45 -17.71
CA ASP A 178 11.66 9.86 -17.36
C ASP A 178 10.85 10.02 -16.06
N LEU A 179 10.24 8.94 -15.58
CA LEU A 179 9.48 8.92 -14.33
C LEU A 179 10.37 8.66 -13.11
N PHE A 180 9.91 9.10 -11.95
CA PHE A 180 10.40 8.58 -10.67
C PHE A 180 9.61 7.33 -10.27
N TRP A 181 10.20 6.48 -9.44
CA TRP A 181 9.58 5.23 -8.99
C TRP A 181 9.53 5.16 -7.47
N ALA A 182 8.36 4.79 -6.95
CA ALA A 182 8.14 4.46 -5.56
C ALA A 182 7.43 3.10 -5.52
N VAL A 183 8.23 2.03 -5.44
CA VAL A 183 7.75 0.65 -5.55
C VAL A 183 7.80 -0.03 -4.19
N HIS A 184 6.78 -0.83 -3.87
CA HIS A 184 6.82 -1.67 -2.68
C HIS A 184 7.98 -2.68 -2.77
N PRO A 185 8.95 -2.67 -1.84
CA PRO A 185 10.11 -3.56 -1.88
C PRO A 185 9.78 -4.95 -1.32
N GLY A 186 8.81 -5.65 -1.91
CA GLY A 186 8.31 -6.95 -1.43
C GLY A 186 9.33 -8.10 -1.54
N GLY A 187 10.50 -7.84 -2.11
CA GLY A 187 11.64 -8.75 -2.17
C GLY A 187 12.59 -8.37 -3.31
N PRO A 188 13.89 -8.69 -3.21
CA PRO A 188 14.87 -8.34 -4.24
C PRO A 188 14.50 -8.86 -5.64
N ALA A 189 13.95 -10.08 -5.71
CA ALA A 189 13.54 -10.69 -6.97
C ALA A 189 12.42 -9.90 -7.68
N ILE A 190 11.53 -9.24 -6.93
CA ILE A 190 10.48 -8.40 -7.52
C ILE A 190 11.12 -7.15 -8.14
N LEU A 191 11.97 -6.45 -7.40
CA LEU A 191 12.61 -5.23 -7.89
C LEU A 191 13.49 -5.49 -9.12
N SER A 192 14.34 -6.53 -9.09
CA SER A 192 15.17 -6.90 -10.24
C SER A 192 14.34 -7.34 -11.46
N GLY A 193 13.23 -8.03 -11.23
CA GLY A 193 12.29 -8.40 -12.29
C GLY A 193 11.64 -7.19 -12.95
N LEU A 194 11.21 -6.21 -12.13
CA LEU A 194 10.64 -4.95 -12.62
C LEU A 194 11.65 -4.14 -13.44
N GLU A 195 12.86 -3.95 -12.91
CA GLU A 195 13.95 -3.23 -13.59
C GLU A 195 14.24 -3.83 -14.96
N THR A 196 14.42 -5.16 -15.00
CA THR A 196 14.71 -5.91 -16.23
C THR A 196 13.56 -5.82 -17.23
N LYS A 197 12.33 -6.06 -16.78
CA LYS A 197 11.15 -6.13 -17.64
C LYS A 197 10.81 -4.79 -18.26
N LEU A 198 10.88 -3.73 -17.47
CA LEU A 198 10.55 -2.37 -17.87
C LEU A 198 11.74 -1.63 -18.49
N LYS A 199 12.94 -2.25 -18.50
CA LYS A 199 14.20 -1.67 -18.99
C LYS A 199 14.50 -0.33 -18.29
N LEU A 200 14.35 -0.33 -16.98
CA LEU A 200 14.69 0.83 -16.17
C LEU A 200 16.20 0.94 -16.03
N LYS A 201 16.71 2.17 -15.95
CA LYS A 201 18.10 2.43 -15.60
C LYS A 201 18.33 2.16 -14.10
N PRO A 202 19.53 1.77 -13.67
CA PRO A 202 19.81 1.40 -12.28
C PRO A 202 19.54 2.49 -11.24
N GLU A 203 19.52 3.77 -11.65
CA GLU A 203 19.20 4.90 -10.78
C GLU A 203 17.69 5.09 -10.50
N LYS A 204 16.82 4.27 -11.09
CA LYS A 204 15.37 4.37 -10.95
C LYS A 204 14.81 3.62 -9.75
#